data_AF-A0A0F2D2K4-F1
#
_entry.id   AF-A0A0F2D2K4-F1
#
_cell.length_a   1.000
_cell.length_b   1.000
_cell.length_c   1.000
_cell.angle_alpha   90.00
_cell.angle_beta   90.00
_cell.angle_gamma   90.00
#
_symmetry.space_group_name_H-M   'P 1'
#
loop_
_entity.id
_entity.type
_entity.pdbx_description
1 polymer ?
#
loop_
_entity_poly.entity_id
_entity_poly.type
_entity_poly.pdbx_seq_one_letter_code
_entity_poly.pdbx_strand_id
1 'polypeptide(L)'
;MKVIDQTLLEKVIIERSRHSHKGDYGRLLLLGGTYPYGGAIIMSAIAAVKSGAGLVTVGTDKENIPALHSHLPEAMAFSLQDQQLLKEQLEKAEVVLLGPGLREDAFGEELVKRVYDSLRKDQILLADGGALGILAKGHLPFPPSQLILTPHQKEWERLSGTALDHQNTETTARALSSFPQGTILVEKGPATRIWQAGQSDYYQLQVGGSYQATGGMGDTLAGTIAGFAGQFPHVNLYERVVVATHLHSAIAQELSQEHYLVLPTEISKLLPKTMKKISQKGS
;
A
#
# COMPACT_ATOMS: atom_id res chain seq x y z
N MET A 1 9.26 -19.01 8.93
CA MET A 1 7.92 -18.40 8.79
C MET A 1 7.45 -17.92 10.15
N LYS A 2 7.10 -16.64 10.28
CA LYS A 2 6.56 -16.03 11.49
C LYS A 2 5.03 -16.14 11.50
N VAL A 3 4.46 -16.22 12.69
CA VAL A 3 3.00 -16.29 12.89
C VAL A 3 2.44 -14.87 13.00
N ILE A 4 1.28 -14.65 12.42
CA ILE A 4 0.47 -13.44 12.64
C ILE A 4 -0.58 -13.81 13.67
N ASP A 5 -0.42 -13.34 14.90
CA ASP A 5 -1.30 -13.62 16.02
C ASP A 5 -1.92 -12.34 16.60
N GLN A 6 -2.84 -12.53 17.55
CA GLN A 6 -3.52 -11.42 18.22
C GLN A 6 -2.53 -10.47 18.92
N THR A 7 -1.44 -10.99 19.49
CA THR A 7 -0.41 -10.18 20.16
C THR A 7 0.27 -9.22 19.18
N LEU A 8 0.58 -9.65 17.96
CA LEU A 8 1.11 -8.77 16.92
C LEU A 8 0.09 -7.71 16.51
N LEU A 9 -1.19 -8.07 16.37
CA LEU A 9 -2.26 -7.13 16.01
C LEU A 9 -2.41 -6.03 17.07
N GLU A 10 -2.45 -6.39 18.35
CA GLU A 10 -2.59 -5.46 19.49
C GLU A 10 -1.33 -4.65 19.74
N LYS A 11 -0.14 -5.19 19.45
CA LYS A 11 1.12 -4.44 19.46
C LYS A 11 1.10 -3.29 18.45
N VAL A 12 0.58 -3.52 17.25
CA VAL A 12 0.55 -2.51 16.19
C VAL A 12 -0.62 -1.55 16.36
N ILE A 13 -1.86 -2.06 16.48
CA ILE A 13 -3.08 -1.24 16.50
C ILE A 13 -3.41 -0.85 17.94
N ILE A 14 -2.88 0.30 18.35
CA ILE A 14 -3.09 0.87 19.69
C ILE A 14 -4.15 1.98 19.68
N GLU A 15 -4.67 2.34 20.86
CA GLU A 15 -5.55 3.49 21.00
C GLU A 15 -4.83 4.81 20.70
N ARG A 16 -5.54 5.74 20.05
CA ARG A 16 -5.05 7.07 19.73
C ARG A 16 -4.94 7.93 20.99
N SER A 17 -3.84 8.66 21.12
CA SER A 17 -3.65 9.62 22.22
C SER A 17 -4.72 10.72 22.19
N ARG A 18 -5.27 11.07 23.36
CA ARG A 18 -6.23 12.19 23.51
C ARG A 18 -5.63 13.55 23.17
N HIS A 19 -4.31 13.68 23.19
CA HIS A 19 -3.58 14.91 22.88
C HIS A 19 -3.03 14.96 21.46
N SER A 20 -3.39 13.99 20.62
CA SER A 20 -2.96 13.95 19.22
C SER A 20 -3.77 14.89 18.33
N HIS A 21 -3.18 15.22 17.19
CA HIS A 21 -3.80 15.93 16.07
C HIS A 21 -3.55 15.17 14.76
N LYS A 22 -4.21 15.62 13.68
CA LYS A 22 -4.09 15.00 12.34
C LYS A 22 -2.65 14.85 11.81
N GLY A 23 -1.71 15.68 12.26
CA GLY A 23 -0.30 15.55 11.87
C GLY A 23 0.42 14.33 12.45
N ASP A 24 -0.07 13.76 13.55
CA ASP A 24 0.57 12.61 14.21
C ASP A 24 0.27 11.27 13.53
N TYR A 25 -0.62 11.30 12.54
CA TYR A 25 -1.13 10.11 11.83
C TYR A 25 -0.69 10.09 10.36
N GLY A 26 0.38 10.81 10.06
CA GLY A 26 1.05 10.81 8.77
C GLY A 26 0.37 11.70 7.71
N ARG A 27 1.21 12.34 6.89
CA ARG A 27 0.82 12.92 5.61
C ARG A 27 1.07 11.93 4.46
N LEU A 28 -0.01 11.46 3.86
CA LEU A 28 0.02 10.56 2.71
C LEU A 28 -0.19 11.31 1.40
N LEU A 29 0.61 10.95 0.39
CA LEU A 29 0.43 11.34 -0.99
C LEU A 29 0.21 10.09 -1.85
N LEU A 30 -0.94 10.01 -2.52
CA LEU A 30 -1.32 8.91 -3.39
C LEU A 30 -1.26 9.39 -4.84
N LEU A 31 -0.49 8.73 -5.69
CA LEU A 31 -0.24 9.12 -7.08
C LEU A 31 -0.63 7.98 -8.02
N GLY A 32 -1.61 8.24 -8.88
CA GLY A 32 -2.11 7.24 -9.82
C GLY A 32 -3.46 7.62 -10.42
N GLY A 33 -4.21 6.61 -10.86
CA GLY A 33 -5.50 6.81 -11.53
C GLY A 33 -5.34 7.62 -12.81
N THR A 34 -4.46 7.19 -13.71
CA THR A 34 -4.42 7.71 -15.08
C THR A 34 -5.50 7.06 -15.92
N TYR A 35 -6.07 7.77 -16.89
CA TYR A 35 -7.14 7.23 -17.75
C TYR A 35 -6.72 5.89 -18.41
N PRO A 36 -7.54 4.83 -18.36
CA PRO A 36 -8.93 4.80 -17.87
C PRO A 36 -9.12 4.31 -16.42
N TYR A 37 -8.05 4.24 -15.61
CA TYR A 37 -8.03 3.51 -14.33
C TYR A 37 -8.28 4.38 -13.09
N GLY A 38 -9.08 5.44 -13.21
CA GLY A 38 -9.38 6.36 -12.09
C GLY A 38 -9.97 5.68 -10.84
N GLY A 39 -10.73 4.60 -11.02
CA GLY A 39 -11.31 3.84 -9.91
C GLY A 39 -10.28 3.24 -8.95
N ALA A 40 -9.10 2.86 -9.45
CA ALA A 40 -8.04 2.26 -8.65
C ALA A 40 -7.55 3.21 -7.55
N ILE A 41 -7.16 4.44 -7.91
CA ILE A 41 -6.68 5.43 -6.95
C ILE A 41 -7.78 5.88 -5.98
N ILE A 42 -9.04 5.88 -6.41
CA ILE A 42 -10.19 6.16 -5.54
C ILE A 42 -10.31 5.07 -4.46
N MET A 43 -10.22 3.79 -4.82
CA MET A 43 -10.25 2.68 -3.83
C MET A 43 -9.07 2.74 -2.86
N SER A 44 -7.86 3.03 -3.35
CA SER A 44 -6.69 3.24 -2.48
C SER A 44 -6.88 4.42 -1.52
N ALA A 45 -7.43 5.54 -2.00
CA ALA A 45 -7.68 6.72 -1.17
C ALA A 45 -8.70 6.44 -0.07
N ILE A 46 -9.80 5.75 -0.41
CA ILE A 46 -10.83 5.35 0.57
C ILE A 46 -10.20 4.45 1.64
N ALA A 47 -9.43 3.45 1.23
CA ALA A 47 -8.76 2.55 2.15
C ALA A 47 -7.77 3.29 3.07
N ALA A 48 -6.95 4.19 2.53
CA ALA A 48 -5.99 4.99 3.30
C ALA A 48 -6.69 5.86 4.37
N VAL A 49 -7.76 6.57 4.00
CA VAL A 49 -8.55 7.37 4.95
C VAL A 49 -9.21 6.47 6.00
N LYS A 50 -9.81 5.34 5.60
CA LYS A 50 -10.49 4.41 6.52
C LYS A 50 -9.53 3.63 7.41
N SER A 51 -8.27 3.47 7.01
CA SER A 51 -7.18 3.01 7.89
C SER A 51 -6.77 4.05 8.92
N GLY A 52 -7.25 5.30 8.82
CA GLY A 52 -7.00 6.37 9.78
C GLY A 52 -5.86 7.32 9.40
N ALA A 53 -5.37 7.34 8.16
CA ALA A 53 -4.36 8.31 7.76
C ALA A 53 -4.77 9.75 8.17
N GLY A 54 -3.84 10.52 8.71
CA GLY A 54 -4.10 11.84 9.27
C GLY A 54 -4.48 12.87 8.21
N LEU A 55 -3.73 12.88 7.11
CA LEU A 55 -3.97 13.70 5.93
C LEU A 55 -3.71 12.87 4.68
N VAL A 56 -4.67 12.85 3.75
CA VAL A 56 -4.54 12.15 2.46
C VAL A 56 -4.66 13.18 1.34
N THR A 57 -3.66 13.21 0.46
CA THR A 57 -3.66 13.99 -0.77
C THR A 57 -3.53 13.05 -1.97
N VAL A 58 -4.35 13.25 -3.00
CA VAL A 58 -4.38 12.42 -4.20
C VAL A 58 -3.95 13.25 -5.41
N GLY A 59 -2.84 12.87 -6.03
CA GLY A 59 -2.51 13.29 -7.39
C GLY A 59 -3.11 12.29 -8.37
N THR A 60 -4.07 12.73 -9.17
CA THR A 60 -4.70 11.90 -10.22
C THR A 60 -4.99 12.69 -11.49
N ASP A 61 -5.52 12.06 -12.54
CA ASP A 61 -6.04 12.81 -13.68
C ASP A 61 -7.19 13.71 -13.24
N LYS A 62 -7.22 14.94 -13.76
CA LYS A 62 -8.17 15.98 -13.36
C LYS A 62 -9.63 15.53 -13.44
N GLU A 63 -9.94 14.68 -14.41
CA GLU A 63 -11.28 14.13 -14.66
C GLU A 63 -11.79 13.21 -13.54
N ASN A 64 -10.89 12.61 -12.76
CA ASN A 64 -11.26 11.72 -11.65
C ASN A 64 -11.61 12.49 -10.37
N ILE A 65 -11.19 13.75 -10.24
CA ILE A 65 -11.34 14.52 -9.00
C ILE A 65 -12.81 14.66 -8.56
N PRO A 66 -13.78 14.96 -9.45
CA PRO A 66 -15.19 14.98 -9.06
C PRO A 66 -15.70 13.63 -8.54
N ALA A 67 -15.31 12.52 -9.19
CA ALA A 67 -15.69 11.18 -8.77
C ALA A 67 -15.03 10.77 -7.44
N LEU A 68 -13.76 11.13 -7.24
CA LEU A 68 -13.07 10.96 -5.97
C LEU A 68 -13.82 11.68 -4.85
N HIS A 69 -14.11 12.98 -5.00
CA HIS A 69 -14.78 13.76 -3.96
C HIS A 69 -16.24 13.37 -3.75
N SER A 70 -16.92 12.75 -4.72
CA SER A 70 -18.27 12.19 -4.48
C SER A 70 -18.25 10.97 -3.56
N HIS A 71 -17.14 10.24 -3.51
CA HIS A 71 -16.96 9.08 -2.63
C HIS A 71 -16.22 9.41 -1.33
N LEU A 72 -15.28 10.36 -1.38
CA LEU A 72 -14.32 10.63 -0.31
C LEU A 72 -13.92 12.12 -0.26
N PRO A 73 -14.80 13.01 0.25
CA PRO A 73 -14.50 14.43 0.38
C PRO A 73 -13.39 14.74 1.39
N GLU A 74 -13.00 13.80 2.25
CA GLU A 74 -11.90 13.96 3.21
C GLU A 74 -10.51 14.02 2.54
N ALA A 75 -10.37 13.49 1.31
CA ALA A 75 -9.12 13.55 0.57
C ALA A 75 -8.97 14.88 -0.16
N MET A 76 -7.81 15.53 -0.02
CA MET A 76 -7.42 16.60 -0.93
C MET A 76 -7.04 16.00 -2.28
N ALA A 77 -7.29 16.69 -3.39
CA ALA A 77 -6.93 16.18 -4.71
C ALA A 77 -6.41 17.28 -5.63
N PHE A 78 -5.47 16.90 -6.51
CA PHE A 78 -4.93 17.77 -7.54
C PHE A 78 -4.64 16.98 -8.82
N SER A 79 -4.49 17.71 -9.93
CA SER A 79 -4.17 17.15 -11.23
C SER A 79 -2.68 16.80 -11.29
N LEU A 80 -2.33 15.58 -11.72
CA LEU A 80 -0.93 15.17 -11.90
C LEU A 80 -0.17 16.03 -12.93
N GLN A 81 -0.89 16.77 -13.77
CA GLN A 81 -0.34 17.71 -14.72
C GLN A 81 0.16 19.00 -14.04
N ASP A 82 -0.29 19.29 -12.81
CA ASP A 82 0.22 20.40 -11.99
C ASP A 82 1.55 20.00 -11.32
N GLN A 83 2.65 20.29 -12.02
CA GLN A 83 4.00 19.95 -11.58
C GLN A 83 4.44 20.70 -10.32
N GLN A 84 3.91 21.91 -10.10
CA GLN A 84 4.24 22.69 -8.91
C GLN A 84 3.58 22.07 -7.68
N LEU A 85 2.28 21.77 -7.75
CA LEU A 85 1.59 21.08 -6.67
C LEU A 85 2.18 19.70 -6.41
N LEU A 86 2.52 18.94 -7.46
CA LEU A 86 3.19 17.64 -7.30
C LEU A 86 4.45 17.75 -6.45
N LYS A 87 5.33 18.70 -6.80
CA LYS A 87 6.57 18.96 -6.06
C LYS A 87 6.28 19.34 -4.60
N GLU A 88 5.38 20.30 -4.39
CA GLU A 88 5.02 20.77 -3.04
C GLU A 88 4.42 19.65 -2.16
N GLN A 89 3.61 18.76 -2.74
CA GLN A 89 3.05 17.64 -1.98
C GLN A 89 4.08 16.54 -1.71
N LEU A 90 4.98 16.27 -2.65
CA LEU A 90 6.10 15.34 -2.45
C LEU A 90 7.00 15.82 -1.30
N GLU A 91 7.28 17.12 -1.20
CA GLU A 91 8.08 17.68 -0.11
C GLU A 91 7.41 17.47 1.26
N LYS A 92 6.08 17.59 1.33
CA LYS A 92 5.29 17.50 2.57
C LYS A 92 4.93 16.07 2.98
N ALA A 93 5.01 15.10 2.07
CA ALA A 93 4.56 13.73 2.33
C ALA A 93 5.55 12.99 3.25
N GLU A 94 5.02 12.14 4.12
CA GLU A 94 5.79 11.15 4.87
C GLU A 94 5.72 9.78 4.19
N VAL A 95 4.57 9.48 3.57
CA VAL A 95 4.32 8.26 2.81
C VAL A 95 3.81 8.60 1.42
N VAL A 96 4.43 8.03 0.40
CA VAL A 96 4.02 8.14 -1.00
C VAL A 96 3.57 6.76 -1.49
N LEU A 97 2.31 6.63 -1.88
CA LEU A 97 1.82 5.46 -2.62
C LEU A 97 1.78 5.84 -4.10
N LEU A 98 2.54 5.11 -4.92
CA LEU A 98 2.66 5.35 -6.35
C LEU A 98 2.23 4.11 -7.12
N GLY A 99 1.29 4.28 -8.06
CA GLY A 99 1.00 3.27 -9.08
C GLY A 99 -0.41 2.68 -9.19
N PRO A 100 -1.32 2.76 -8.20
CA PRO A 100 -2.70 2.29 -8.39
C PRO A 100 -3.36 2.97 -9.58
N GLY A 101 -3.68 2.21 -10.63
CA GLY A 101 -4.22 2.73 -11.89
C GLY A 101 -3.26 3.62 -12.70
N LEU A 102 -1.95 3.53 -12.46
CA LEU A 102 -0.93 4.18 -13.29
C LEU A 102 -0.68 3.34 -14.54
N ARG A 103 -0.57 3.99 -15.70
CA ARG A 103 -0.21 3.33 -16.96
C ARG A 103 1.29 3.22 -17.14
N GLU A 104 1.71 2.15 -17.81
CA GLU A 104 3.10 1.94 -18.23
C GLU A 104 3.42 2.65 -19.56
N ASP A 105 3.14 3.95 -19.63
CA ASP A 105 3.43 4.80 -20.78
C ASP A 105 4.41 5.93 -20.45
N ALA A 106 4.71 6.80 -21.43
CA ALA A 106 5.69 7.88 -21.26
C ALA A 106 5.35 8.84 -20.11
N PHE A 107 4.05 9.09 -19.85
CA PHE A 107 3.64 9.92 -18.73
C PHE A 107 3.89 9.20 -17.40
N GLY A 108 3.50 7.93 -17.31
CA GLY A 108 3.77 7.11 -16.13
C GLY A 108 5.26 6.99 -15.83
N GLU A 109 6.10 6.77 -16.84
CA GLU A 109 7.55 6.68 -16.69
C GLU A 109 8.17 7.98 -16.16
N GLU A 110 7.78 9.13 -16.72
CA GLU A 110 8.24 10.44 -16.24
C GLU A 110 7.74 10.73 -14.83
N LEU A 111 6.50 10.36 -14.48
CA LEU A 111 5.98 10.51 -13.13
C LEU A 111 6.78 9.67 -12.12
N VAL A 112 7.03 8.39 -12.43
CA VAL A 112 7.81 7.50 -11.54
C VAL A 112 9.22 8.06 -11.35
N LYS A 113 9.89 8.45 -12.43
CA LYS A 113 11.21 9.06 -12.37
C LYS A 113 11.22 10.31 -11.49
N ARG A 114 10.27 11.22 -11.69
CA ARG A 114 10.15 12.47 -10.90
C ARG A 114 9.93 12.21 -9.41
N VAL A 115 9.09 11.23 -9.07
CA VAL A 115 8.88 10.83 -7.68
C VAL A 115 10.19 10.28 -7.10
N TYR A 116 10.86 9.39 -7.81
CA TYR A 116 12.13 8.79 -7.39
C TYR A 116 13.20 9.85 -7.12
N ASP A 117 13.35 10.81 -8.03
CA ASP A 117 14.33 11.91 -7.92
C ASP A 117 14.00 12.89 -6.77
N SER A 118 12.75 12.93 -6.31
CA SER A 118 12.29 13.86 -5.27
C SER A 118 12.27 13.26 -3.86
N LEU A 119 12.36 11.93 -3.74
CA LEU A 119 12.20 11.23 -2.48
C LEU A 119 13.42 11.35 -1.58
N ARG A 120 13.16 11.57 -0.29
CA ARG A 120 14.16 11.71 0.77
C ARG A 120 14.21 10.47 1.66
N LYS A 121 15.31 10.36 2.43
CA LYS A 121 15.57 9.22 3.32
C LYS A 121 14.53 9.03 4.43
N ASP A 122 13.92 10.11 4.90
CA ASP A 122 12.89 10.11 5.94
C ASP A 122 11.50 9.71 5.43
N GLN A 123 11.33 9.54 4.12
CA GLN A 123 10.06 9.19 3.50
C GLN A 123 9.94 7.67 3.26
N ILE A 124 8.70 7.22 3.10
CA ILE A 124 8.36 5.85 2.70
C ILE A 124 7.74 5.91 1.30
N LEU A 125 8.25 5.10 0.37
CA LEU A 125 7.64 4.86 -0.93
C LEU A 125 7.04 3.46 -0.98
N LEU A 126 5.74 3.40 -1.25
CA LEU A 126 5.00 2.19 -1.59
C LEU A 126 4.74 2.19 -3.10
N ALA A 127 5.38 1.27 -3.83
CA ALA A 127 5.15 1.07 -5.25
C ALA A 127 4.19 -0.10 -5.48
N ASP A 128 3.14 0.15 -6.25
CA ASP A 128 2.10 -0.84 -6.60
C ASP A 128 1.79 -0.79 -8.11
N GLY A 129 1.19 -1.85 -8.65
CA GLY A 129 0.61 -1.85 -9.99
C GLY A 129 1.53 -1.34 -11.10
N GLY A 130 1.07 -0.34 -11.85
CA GLY A 130 1.81 0.21 -13.00
C GLY A 130 3.17 0.79 -12.64
N ALA A 131 3.37 1.26 -11.40
CA ALA A 131 4.68 1.71 -10.94
C ALA A 131 5.67 0.52 -10.90
N LEU A 132 5.25 -0.64 -10.41
CA LEU A 132 6.06 -1.87 -10.42
C LEU A 132 6.39 -2.32 -11.85
N GLY A 133 5.44 -2.20 -12.78
CA GLY A 133 5.67 -2.47 -14.20
C GLY A 133 6.75 -1.56 -14.81
N ILE A 134 6.72 -0.27 -14.50
CA ILE A 134 7.75 0.70 -14.94
C ILE A 134 9.11 0.37 -14.30
N LEU A 135 9.14 0.02 -13.01
CA LEU A 135 10.38 -0.33 -12.31
C LEU A 135 11.03 -1.59 -12.86
N ALA A 136 10.22 -2.57 -13.29
CA ALA A 136 10.72 -3.79 -13.92
C ALA A 136 11.50 -3.55 -15.22
N LYS A 137 11.37 -2.36 -15.85
CA LYS A 137 12.17 -1.99 -17.02
C LYS A 137 13.65 -1.73 -16.66
N GLY A 138 13.99 -1.53 -15.38
CA GLY A 138 15.37 -1.52 -14.89
C GLY A 138 16.19 -0.25 -15.15
N HIS A 139 15.55 0.86 -15.50
CA HIS A 139 16.24 2.10 -15.91
C HIS A 139 16.40 3.14 -14.77
N LEU A 140 15.84 2.89 -13.59
CA LEU A 140 15.79 3.87 -12.50
C LEU A 140 16.60 3.38 -11.28
N PRO A 141 17.53 4.20 -10.75
CA PRO A 141 18.17 3.89 -9.48
C PRO A 141 17.14 3.93 -8.35
N PHE A 142 17.30 3.08 -7.33
CA PHE A 142 16.42 3.14 -6.17
C PHE A 142 16.59 4.46 -5.40
N PRO A 143 15.49 5.07 -4.92
CA PRO A 143 15.56 6.29 -4.14
C PRO A 143 16.14 6.01 -2.74
N PRO A 144 16.61 7.04 -2.02
CA PRO A 144 17.14 6.87 -0.67
C PRO A 144 16.07 6.57 0.39
N SER A 145 14.78 6.70 0.04
CA SER A 145 13.63 6.42 0.90
C SER A 145 13.47 4.94 1.22
N GLN A 146 12.75 4.64 2.30
CA GLN A 146 12.35 3.27 2.62
C GLN A 146 11.35 2.73 1.60
N LEU A 147 11.59 1.54 1.05
CA LEU A 147 10.76 0.95 -0.01
C LEU A 147 9.81 -0.13 0.50
N ILE A 148 8.58 -0.10 -0.01
CA ILE A 148 7.60 -1.18 0.07
C ILE A 148 7.16 -1.50 -1.37
N LEU A 149 7.19 -2.78 -1.74
CA LEU A 149 6.76 -3.28 -3.04
C LEU A 149 5.55 -4.20 -2.84
N THR A 150 4.48 -4.02 -3.59
CA THR A 150 3.27 -4.86 -3.51
C THR A 150 2.95 -5.64 -4.80
N PRO A 151 3.89 -6.37 -5.41
CA PRO A 151 3.62 -7.10 -6.65
C PRO A 151 2.68 -8.29 -6.44
N HIS A 152 1.80 -8.55 -7.39
CA HIS A 152 1.28 -9.91 -7.60
C HIS A 152 2.34 -10.78 -8.28
N GLN A 153 2.17 -12.10 -8.29
CA GLN A 153 3.20 -13.04 -8.77
C GLN A 153 3.78 -12.70 -10.18
N LYS A 154 2.95 -12.26 -11.13
CA LYS A 154 3.41 -11.81 -12.48
C LYS A 154 4.19 -10.48 -12.47
N GLU A 155 3.85 -9.54 -11.59
CA GLU A 155 4.63 -8.30 -11.42
C GLU A 155 5.98 -8.65 -10.75
N TRP A 156 5.97 -9.60 -9.81
CA TRP A 156 7.18 -10.08 -9.17
C TRP A 156 8.08 -10.82 -10.14
N GLU A 157 7.53 -11.62 -11.04
CA GLU A 157 8.29 -12.25 -12.13
C GLU A 157 9.03 -11.21 -12.98
N ARG A 158 8.35 -10.14 -13.38
CA ARG A 158 8.96 -9.04 -14.15
C ARG A 158 10.05 -8.31 -13.36
N LEU A 159 9.82 -8.05 -12.07
CA LEU A 159 10.78 -7.34 -11.22
C LEU A 159 11.99 -8.17 -10.82
N SER A 160 11.80 -9.45 -10.54
CA SER A 160 12.82 -10.35 -10.00
C SER A 160 13.55 -11.17 -11.06
N GLY A 161 12.98 -11.28 -12.26
CA GLY A 161 13.42 -12.23 -13.29
C GLY A 161 13.15 -13.70 -12.93
N THR A 162 12.42 -13.98 -11.84
CA THR A 162 12.10 -15.35 -11.41
C THR A 162 10.73 -15.77 -11.93
N ALA A 163 10.73 -16.76 -12.83
CA ALA A 163 9.52 -17.34 -13.41
C ALA A 163 8.55 -17.86 -12.34
N LEU A 164 7.24 -17.72 -12.57
CA LEU A 164 6.17 -18.04 -11.61
C LEU A 164 6.29 -19.44 -10.97
N ASP A 165 6.61 -20.45 -11.77
CA ASP A 165 6.78 -21.84 -11.35
C ASP A 165 8.02 -22.07 -10.47
N HIS A 166 8.98 -21.16 -10.53
CA HIS A 166 10.19 -21.15 -9.72
C HIS A 166 10.11 -20.18 -8.52
N GLN A 167 8.99 -19.47 -8.32
CA GLN A 167 8.82 -18.56 -7.19
C GLN A 167 8.55 -19.34 -5.89
N ASN A 168 9.61 -19.53 -5.11
CA ASN A 168 9.57 -20.15 -3.80
C ASN A 168 10.29 -19.27 -2.77
N THR A 169 10.38 -19.77 -1.53
CA THR A 169 11.00 -19.04 -0.41
C THR A 169 12.45 -18.65 -0.71
N GLU A 170 13.25 -19.55 -1.27
CA GLU A 170 14.67 -19.33 -1.53
C GLU A 170 14.88 -18.35 -2.69
N THR A 171 14.19 -18.56 -3.82
CA THR A 171 14.33 -17.70 -4.99
C THR A 171 13.81 -16.29 -4.73
N THR A 172 12.74 -16.16 -3.95
CA THR A 172 12.20 -14.84 -3.53
C THR A 172 13.18 -14.12 -2.62
N ALA A 173 13.71 -14.79 -1.58
CA ALA A 173 14.71 -14.18 -0.69
C ALA A 173 15.97 -13.75 -1.43
N ARG A 174 16.45 -14.58 -2.37
CA ARG A 174 17.61 -14.27 -3.22
C ARG A 174 17.34 -13.07 -4.12
N ALA A 175 16.21 -13.03 -4.82
CA ALA A 175 15.87 -11.89 -5.66
C ALA A 175 15.73 -10.59 -4.84
N LEU A 176 15.07 -10.66 -3.68
CA LEU A 176 14.89 -9.52 -2.78
C LEU A 176 16.23 -8.96 -2.25
N SER A 177 17.28 -9.79 -2.15
CA SER A 177 18.61 -9.33 -1.73
C SER A 177 19.29 -8.34 -2.69
N SER A 178 18.79 -8.22 -3.92
CA SER A 178 19.26 -7.22 -4.90
C SER A 178 18.62 -5.83 -4.71
N PHE A 179 17.59 -5.73 -3.87
CA PHE A 179 16.94 -4.46 -3.52
C PHE A 179 17.64 -3.81 -2.33
N PRO A 180 17.45 -2.49 -2.09
CA PRO A 180 18.02 -1.81 -0.94
C PRO A 180 17.70 -2.52 0.38
N GLN A 181 18.68 -2.54 1.29
CA GLN A 181 18.53 -3.13 2.63
C GLN A 181 17.26 -2.60 3.32
N GLY A 182 16.47 -3.51 3.90
CA GLY A 182 15.23 -3.16 4.59
C GLY A 182 14.00 -3.01 3.68
N THR A 183 14.13 -3.09 2.35
CA THR A 183 12.98 -3.11 1.41
C THR A 183 11.96 -4.17 1.83
N ILE A 184 10.69 -3.79 1.93
CA ILE A 184 9.60 -4.69 2.29
C ILE A 184 8.90 -5.17 1.01
N LEU A 185 8.76 -6.48 0.85
CA LEU A 185 8.06 -7.08 -0.27
C LEU A 185 6.77 -7.73 0.23
N VAL A 186 5.63 -7.27 -0.26
CA VAL A 186 4.32 -7.89 -0.09
C VAL A 186 4.01 -8.65 -1.38
N GLU A 187 4.40 -9.91 -1.40
CA GLU A 187 4.23 -10.81 -2.54
C GLU A 187 2.78 -11.33 -2.56
N LYS A 188 1.92 -10.64 -3.32
CA LYS A 188 0.47 -10.92 -3.38
C LYS A 188 0.23 -12.25 -4.11
N GLY A 189 -0.52 -13.12 -3.45
CA GLY A 189 -0.94 -14.43 -3.96
C GLY A 189 -2.00 -15.07 -3.05
N PRO A 190 -2.41 -16.32 -3.32
CA PRO A 190 -3.44 -17.02 -2.53
C PRO A 190 -3.13 -17.05 -1.02
N ALA A 191 -1.85 -17.21 -0.68
CA ALA A 191 -1.32 -17.03 0.67
C ALA A 191 -0.20 -15.98 0.61
N THR A 192 -0.60 -14.71 0.68
CA THR A 192 0.33 -13.57 0.55
C THR A 192 1.49 -13.69 1.54
N ARG A 193 2.71 -13.51 1.05
CA ARG A 193 3.95 -13.55 1.84
C ARG A 193 4.52 -12.15 1.97
N ILE A 194 4.98 -11.81 3.17
CA ILE A 194 5.57 -10.49 3.45
C ILE A 194 7.00 -10.71 3.93
N TRP A 195 7.95 -10.10 3.22
CA TRP A 195 9.38 -10.26 3.39
C TRP A 195 10.05 -8.92 3.70
N GLN A 196 11.24 -8.96 4.28
CA GLN A 196 12.11 -7.79 4.41
C GLN A 196 13.52 -8.11 3.94
N ALA A 197 14.06 -7.30 3.03
CA ALA A 197 15.42 -7.44 2.51
C ALA A 197 16.44 -7.40 3.67
N GLY A 198 17.28 -8.43 3.74
CA GLY A 198 18.25 -8.62 4.81
C GLY A 198 17.73 -9.42 6.02
N GLN A 199 16.50 -9.92 6.00
CA GLN A 199 15.99 -10.90 6.96
C GLN A 199 15.76 -12.26 6.30
N SER A 200 16.03 -13.34 7.03
CA SER A 200 15.70 -14.71 6.59
C SER A 200 14.24 -15.08 6.83
N ASP A 201 13.61 -14.44 7.82
CA ASP A 201 12.24 -14.73 8.21
C ASP A 201 11.21 -13.90 7.43
N TYR A 202 10.07 -14.52 7.15
CA TYR A 202 8.92 -13.92 6.47
C TYR A 202 7.62 -14.25 7.19
N TYR A 203 6.60 -13.44 6.97
CA TYR A 203 5.22 -13.71 7.37
C TYR A 203 4.44 -14.29 6.20
N GLN A 204 3.47 -15.16 6.48
CA GLN A 204 2.56 -15.69 5.49
C GLN A 204 1.14 -15.66 6.03
N LEU A 205 0.22 -15.08 5.25
CA LEU A 205 -1.19 -15.03 5.61
C LEU A 205 -1.79 -16.45 5.61
N GLN A 206 -2.55 -16.75 6.66
CA GLN A 206 -3.42 -17.92 6.76
C GLN A 206 -4.89 -17.56 6.47
N VAL A 207 -5.16 -16.27 6.28
CA VAL A 207 -6.47 -15.70 5.96
C VAL A 207 -6.51 -15.27 4.50
N GLY A 208 -7.71 -15.19 3.93
CA GLY A 208 -7.95 -14.86 2.54
C GLY A 208 -8.52 -16.02 1.74
N GLY A 209 -8.87 -15.78 0.48
CA GLY A 209 -9.59 -16.74 -0.34
C GLY A 209 -10.09 -16.17 -1.66
N SER A 210 -10.69 -17.03 -2.48
CA SER A 210 -11.14 -16.71 -3.85
C SER A 210 -12.20 -15.62 -3.93
N TYR A 211 -12.95 -15.38 -2.85
CA TYR A 211 -13.91 -14.27 -2.73
C TYR A 211 -13.25 -12.88 -2.86
N GLN A 212 -11.91 -12.78 -2.77
CA GLN A 212 -11.14 -11.57 -3.02
C GLN A 212 -10.68 -11.42 -4.49
N ALA A 213 -10.95 -12.39 -5.37
CA ALA A 213 -10.48 -12.39 -6.76
C ALA A 213 -11.35 -11.48 -7.66
N THR A 214 -11.37 -10.19 -7.36
CA THR A 214 -12.03 -9.14 -8.14
C THR A 214 -11.13 -7.92 -8.30
N GLY A 215 -11.35 -7.15 -9.38
CA GLY A 215 -10.62 -5.91 -9.63
C GLY A 215 -10.76 -4.93 -8.46
N GLY A 216 -9.67 -4.21 -8.13
CA GLY A 216 -9.64 -3.26 -7.02
C GLY A 216 -9.13 -3.80 -5.69
N MET A 217 -9.01 -5.11 -5.54
CA MET A 217 -8.56 -5.73 -4.29
C MET A 217 -7.12 -5.31 -3.92
N GLY A 218 -6.23 -5.28 -4.91
CA GLY A 218 -4.86 -4.80 -4.73
C GLY A 218 -4.79 -3.31 -4.38
N ASP A 219 -5.64 -2.49 -5.00
CA ASP A 219 -5.69 -1.04 -4.78
C ASP A 219 -6.12 -0.72 -3.33
N THR A 220 -7.13 -1.42 -2.83
CA THR A 220 -7.56 -1.33 -1.42
C THR A 220 -6.45 -1.78 -0.47
N LEU A 221 -5.75 -2.88 -0.77
CA LEU A 221 -4.62 -3.34 0.04
C LEU A 221 -3.50 -2.29 0.07
N ALA A 222 -3.12 -1.74 -1.08
CA ALA A 222 -2.09 -0.70 -1.17
C ALA A 222 -2.45 0.54 -0.35
N GLY A 223 -3.70 1.01 -0.44
CA GLY A 223 -4.20 2.10 0.39
C GLY A 223 -4.19 1.78 1.89
N THR A 224 -4.55 0.55 2.26
CA THR A 224 -4.51 0.08 3.66
C THR A 224 -3.08 0.08 4.20
N ILE A 225 -2.12 -0.43 3.42
CA ILE A 225 -0.69 -0.43 3.78
C ILE A 225 -0.17 0.99 3.92
N ALA A 226 -0.49 1.90 2.99
CA ALA A 226 -0.09 3.30 3.08
C ALA A 226 -0.61 3.95 4.36
N GLY A 227 -1.89 3.71 4.71
CA GLY A 227 -2.51 4.21 5.93
C GLY A 227 -1.80 3.74 7.20
N PHE A 228 -1.41 2.47 7.25
CA PHE A 228 -0.65 1.91 8.39
C PHE A 228 0.80 2.38 8.42
N ALA A 229 1.45 2.56 7.26
CA ALA A 229 2.82 3.04 7.18
C ALA A 229 2.98 4.45 7.78
N GLY A 230 2.01 5.34 7.54
CA GLY A 230 1.98 6.69 8.10
C GLY A 230 1.53 6.76 9.56
N GLN A 231 1.09 5.63 10.13
CA GLN A 231 0.64 5.53 11.52
C GLN A 231 1.55 4.58 12.31
N PHE A 232 1.24 4.42 13.60
CA PHE A 232 1.88 3.46 14.49
C PHE A 232 3.42 3.59 14.60
N PRO A 233 3.96 4.80 14.83
CA PRO A 233 5.40 5.06 14.87
C PRO A 233 6.16 4.23 15.93
N HIS A 234 5.45 3.72 16.94
CA HIS A 234 6.00 2.94 18.06
C HIS A 234 6.45 1.51 17.68
N VAL A 235 6.08 1.01 16.51
CA VAL A 235 6.50 -0.30 15.96
C VAL A 235 7.26 -0.12 14.66
N ASN A 236 8.06 -1.11 14.24
CA ASN A 236 8.81 -1.00 12.98
C ASN A 236 7.87 -1.10 11.76
N LEU A 237 8.31 -0.57 10.61
CA LEU A 237 7.49 -0.53 9.39
C LEU A 237 7.08 -1.92 8.89
N TYR A 238 7.95 -2.93 9.03
CA TYR A 238 7.67 -4.29 8.57
C TYR A 238 6.45 -4.89 9.29
N GLU A 239 6.37 -4.73 10.62
CA GLU A 239 5.20 -5.14 11.41
C GLU A 239 3.92 -4.38 11.01
N ARG A 240 4.02 -3.08 10.72
CA ARG A 240 2.87 -2.28 10.24
C ARG A 240 2.32 -2.81 8.92
N VAL A 241 3.20 -3.11 7.96
CA VAL A 241 2.83 -3.67 6.65
C VAL A 241 2.20 -5.05 6.80
N VAL A 242 2.76 -5.90 7.67
CA VAL A 242 2.22 -7.25 7.96
C VAL A 242 0.80 -7.15 8.52
N VAL A 243 0.58 -6.30 9.52
CA VAL A 243 -0.74 -6.15 10.15
C VAL A 243 -1.76 -5.54 9.20
N ALA A 244 -1.39 -4.53 8.40
CA ALA A 244 -2.25 -3.98 7.35
C ALA A 244 -2.69 -5.06 6.35
N THR A 245 -1.73 -5.86 5.88
CA THR A 245 -1.98 -6.94 4.92
C THR A 245 -2.88 -8.01 5.50
N HIS A 246 -2.63 -8.42 6.75
CA HIS A 246 -3.50 -9.35 7.46
C HIS A 246 -4.92 -8.82 7.64
N LEU A 247 -5.06 -7.57 8.11
CA LEU A 247 -6.35 -6.96 8.41
C LEU A 247 -7.24 -6.88 7.16
N HIS A 248 -6.65 -6.52 6.02
CA HIS A 248 -7.32 -6.52 4.72
C HIS A 248 -7.98 -7.87 4.41
N SER A 249 -7.22 -8.97 4.48
CA SER A 249 -7.75 -10.30 4.16
C SER A 249 -8.61 -10.90 5.26
N ALA A 250 -8.38 -10.57 6.53
CA ALA A 250 -9.23 -10.97 7.65
C ALA A 250 -10.64 -10.36 7.55
N ILE A 251 -10.73 -9.07 7.20
CA ILE A 251 -12.01 -8.41 6.93
C ILE A 251 -12.72 -9.06 5.73
N ALA A 252 -11.98 -9.38 4.68
CA ALA A 252 -12.57 -10.07 3.53
C ALA A 252 -13.12 -11.45 3.91
N GLN A 253 -12.44 -12.19 4.78
CA GLN A 253 -12.91 -13.48 5.28
C GLN A 253 -14.17 -13.38 6.16
N GLU A 254 -14.30 -12.30 6.94
CA GLU A 254 -15.53 -12.00 7.69
C GLU A 254 -16.70 -11.73 6.72
N LEU A 255 -16.47 -10.89 5.72
CA LEU A 255 -17.47 -10.55 4.70
C LEU A 255 -17.88 -11.75 3.83
N SER A 256 -16.96 -12.69 3.56
CA SER A 256 -17.24 -13.85 2.72
C SER A 256 -18.23 -14.85 3.32
N GLN A 257 -18.55 -14.73 4.62
CA GLN A 257 -19.57 -15.56 5.25
C GLN A 257 -20.99 -15.25 4.73
N GLU A 258 -21.20 -14.01 4.26
CA GLU A 258 -22.50 -13.55 3.77
C GLU A 258 -22.46 -13.20 2.28
N HIS A 259 -21.27 -12.99 1.69
CA HIS A 259 -21.11 -12.57 0.30
C HIS A 259 -20.36 -13.62 -0.53
N TYR A 260 -20.88 -13.94 -1.72
CA TYR A 260 -20.18 -14.78 -2.71
C TYR A 260 -18.87 -14.13 -3.18
N LEU A 261 -18.90 -12.82 -3.41
CA LEU A 261 -17.76 -12.00 -3.77
C LEU A 261 -17.64 -10.82 -2.80
N VAL A 262 -16.43 -10.53 -2.33
CA VAL A 262 -16.17 -9.38 -1.48
C VAL A 262 -15.75 -8.19 -2.33
N LEU A 263 -16.55 -7.13 -2.31
CA LEU A 263 -16.19 -5.88 -2.99
C LEU A 263 -15.05 -5.16 -2.23
N PRO A 264 -14.03 -4.63 -2.92
CA PRO A 264 -12.89 -3.98 -2.27
C PRO A 264 -13.28 -2.78 -1.39
N THR A 265 -14.34 -2.06 -1.75
CA THR A 265 -14.84 -0.92 -0.97
C THR A 265 -15.50 -1.34 0.35
N GLU A 266 -16.06 -2.54 0.43
CA GLU A 266 -16.66 -3.06 1.68
C GLU A 266 -15.58 -3.37 2.72
N ILE A 267 -14.42 -3.87 2.28
CA ILE A 267 -13.25 -4.04 3.14
C ILE A 267 -12.87 -2.70 3.78
N SER A 268 -12.77 -1.66 2.94
CA SER A 268 -12.43 -0.32 3.43
C SER A 268 -13.43 0.21 4.45
N LYS A 269 -14.74 -0.04 4.25
CA LYS A 269 -15.79 0.39 5.18
C LYS A 269 -15.65 -0.24 6.57
N LEU A 270 -15.16 -1.48 6.65
CA LEU A 270 -15.02 -2.20 7.92
C LEU A 270 -13.71 -1.94 8.65
N LEU A 271 -12.69 -1.36 8.00
CA LEU A 271 -11.40 -1.04 8.62
C LEU A 271 -11.52 -0.32 9.97
N PRO A 272 -12.25 0.81 10.12
CA PRO A 272 -12.31 1.52 11.40
C PRO A 272 -12.91 0.67 12.52
N LYS A 273 -13.96 -0.11 12.21
CA LYS A 273 -14.65 -0.97 13.18
C LYS A 273 -13.71 -2.09 13.66
N THR A 274 -13.01 -2.74 12.73
CA THR A 274 -12.09 -3.83 13.07
C THR A 274 -10.87 -3.32 13.83
N MET A 275 -10.31 -2.18 13.42
CA MET A 275 -9.21 -1.53 14.16
C MET A 275 -9.64 -1.15 15.58
N LYS A 276 -10.86 -0.61 15.77
CA LYS A 276 -11.36 -0.28 17.11
C LYS A 276 -11.47 -1.53 18.00
N LYS A 277 -12.02 -2.64 17.48
CA LYS A 277 -12.09 -3.92 18.20
C LYS A 277 -10.72 -4.41 18.66
N ILE A 278 -9.67 -4.26 17.84
CA ILE A 278 -8.31 -4.69 18.19
C ILE A 278 -7.70 -3.75 19.23
N SER A 279 -7.82 -2.43 19.05
CA SER A 279 -7.23 -1.43 19.97
C SER A 279 -7.77 -1.48 21.41
N GLN A 280 -8.95 -2.07 21.63
CA GLN A 280 -9.62 -2.13 22.94
C GLN A 280 -9.36 -3.43 23.72
N LYS A 281 -8.74 -4.44 23.11
CA LYS A 281 -8.57 -5.76 23.75
C LYS A 281 -7.30 -5.89 24.60
N GLY A 282 -6.47 -4.85 24.64
CA GLY A 282 -5.26 -4.77 25.45
C GLY A 282 -5.37 -3.94 26.74
N SER A 283 -6.60 -3.60 27.18
CA SER A 283 -6.88 -2.85 28.43
C SER A 283 -7.70 -3.66 29.42
#